data_AF-A0A957EX67-F1
#
_entry.id   AF-A0A957EX67-F1
#
_cell.length_a   1.000
_cell.length_b   1.000
_cell.length_c   1.000
_cell.angle_alpha   90.00
_cell.angle_beta   90.00
_cell.angle_gamma   90.00
#
_symmetry.space_group_name_H-M   'P 1'
#
loop_
_entity.id
_entity.type
_entity.pdbx_description
1 polymer ?
#
loop_
_entity_poly.entity_id
_entity_poly.type
_entity_poly.pdbx_seq_one_letter_code
_entity_poly.pdbx_strand_id
1 'polypeptide(L)'
;MNNKPINTALGAFSQLYGVIVETVNRTLGLPEAGAYFLGFSPTKKIRLQVKILRDEQGVPVADEAATAESIATATQIFAELLNVRVIMLDPPVVTLPDPAPTAALSVHCDADGWKEDFAEAGRYFRTHMAKTAVSTLTGYAAPVTVFIVREMAIKAGCSLGPLANYVTVVGKVLNKANARILAHEVGHACLLLHSPDENNLMYPRPGHHLEPWQAAMARNSRHVTYL
;
A
#
# COMPACT_ATOMS: atom_id res chain seq x y z
N MET A 1 -14.70 -5.62 -27.69
CA MET A 1 -16.00 -5.17 -27.16
C MET A 1 -15.73 -4.23 -25.98
N ASN A 2 -16.34 -3.04 -26.00
CA ASN A 2 -15.94 -1.87 -25.22
C ASN A 2 -16.59 -1.88 -23.82
N ASN A 3 -15.98 -2.58 -22.85
CA ASN A 3 -16.49 -2.74 -21.47
C ASN A 3 -16.24 -1.53 -20.55
N LYS A 4 -15.96 -0.34 -21.10
CA LYS A 4 -15.71 0.89 -20.34
C LYS A 4 -16.72 1.18 -19.22
N PRO A 5 -18.06 1.13 -19.43
CA PRO A 5 -19.01 1.55 -18.39
C PRO A 5 -19.05 0.62 -17.17
N ILE A 6 -18.81 -0.68 -17.36
CA ILE A 6 -18.80 -1.68 -16.27
C ILE A 6 -17.54 -1.50 -15.40
N ASN A 7 -16.40 -1.22 -16.03
CA ASN A 7 -15.13 -1.00 -15.34
C ASN A 7 -15.17 0.26 -14.46
N THR A 8 -15.80 1.34 -14.95
CA THR A 8 -15.96 2.59 -14.21
C THR A 8 -16.83 2.40 -12.96
N ALA A 9 -17.94 1.65 -13.08
CA ALA A 9 -18.86 1.42 -11.95
C ALA A 9 -18.23 0.59 -10.82
N LEU A 10 -17.48 -0.46 -11.17
CA LEU A 10 -16.77 -1.29 -10.18
C LEU A 10 -15.66 -0.53 -9.46
N GLY A 11 -14.92 0.33 -10.17
CA GLY A 11 -13.94 1.22 -9.56
C GLY A 11 -14.58 2.20 -8.58
N ALA A 12 -15.68 2.85 -8.99
CA ALA A 12 -16.39 3.82 -8.15
C ALA A 12 -16.92 3.19 -6.86
N PHE A 13 -17.51 2.00 -6.96
CA PHE A 13 -18.02 1.29 -5.79
C PHE A 13 -16.90 0.88 -4.84
N SER A 14 -15.78 0.35 -5.35
CA SER A 14 -14.63 -0.06 -4.53
C SER A 14 -14.02 1.12 -3.76
N GLN A 15 -13.85 2.27 -4.43
CA GLN A 15 -13.30 3.46 -3.79
C GLN A 15 -14.27 4.04 -2.75
N LEU A 16 -15.56 4.16 -3.07
CA LEU A 16 -16.57 4.66 -2.14
C LEU A 16 -16.68 3.76 -0.91
N TYR A 17 -16.68 2.44 -1.10
CA TYR A 17 -16.67 1.48 0.00
C TYR A 17 -15.41 1.62 0.86
N GLY A 18 -14.23 1.76 0.24
CA GLY A 18 -12.96 2.01 0.94
C GLY A 18 -13.00 3.27 1.81
N VAL A 19 -13.53 4.38 1.27
CA VAL A 19 -13.69 5.65 2.02
C VAL A 19 -14.64 5.47 3.20
N ILE A 20 -15.79 4.82 3.01
CA ILE A 20 -16.78 4.62 4.07
C ILE A 20 -16.16 3.78 5.19
N VAL A 21 -15.52 2.65 4.86
CA VAL A 21 -14.88 1.77 5.83
C VAL A 21 -13.76 2.50 6.56
N GLU A 22 -12.92 3.28 5.87
CA GLU A 22 -11.88 4.09 6.51
C GLU A 22 -12.49 5.13 7.46
N THR A 23 -13.53 5.85 7.03
CA THR A 23 -14.18 6.90 7.84
C THR A 23 -14.80 6.33 9.12
N VAL A 24 -15.51 5.20 9.00
CA VAL A 24 -16.10 4.52 10.16
C VAL A 24 -15.01 4.04 11.11
N ASN A 25 -13.97 3.36 10.60
CA ASN A 25 -12.88 2.88 11.44
C ASN A 25 -12.14 4.00 12.16
N ARG A 26 -11.85 5.09 11.45
CA ARG A 26 -11.18 6.26 12.05
C ARG A 26 -12.00 6.86 13.17
N THR A 27 -13.31 7.01 12.96
CA THR A 27 -14.23 7.58 13.95
C THR A 27 -14.28 6.69 15.20
N LEU A 28 -14.38 5.38 15.02
CA LEU A 28 -14.39 4.43 16.14
C LEU A 28 -13.03 4.34 16.85
N GLY A 29 -11.93 4.56 16.16
CA GLY A 29 -10.58 4.53 16.72
C GLY A 29 -10.07 5.86 17.28
N LEU A 30 -10.84 6.96 17.20
CA LEU A 30 -10.47 8.25 17.81
C LEU A 30 -10.14 8.16 19.31
N PRO A 31 -10.90 7.43 20.15
CA PRO A 31 -10.55 7.28 21.57
C PRO A 31 -9.18 6.61 21.75
N GLU A 32 -8.87 5.62 20.92
CA GLU A 32 -7.57 4.93 20.94
C GLU A 32 -6.44 5.82 20.42
N ALA A 33 -6.69 6.61 19.37
CA ALA A 33 -5.75 7.61 18.88
C ALA A 33 -5.46 8.68 19.96
N GLY A 34 -6.46 9.06 20.76
CA GLY A 34 -6.27 9.90 21.94
C GLY A 34 -5.43 9.22 23.02
N ALA A 35 -5.73 7.95 23.33
CA ALA A 35 -4.98 7.17 24.30
C ALA A 35 -3.50 6.95 23.90
N TYR A 36 -3.20 6.92 22.61
CA TYR A 36 -1.83 6.87 22.09
C TYR A 36 -0.99 8.06 22.58
N PHE A 37 -1.55 9.28 22.60
CA PHE A 37 -0.85 10.46 23.12
C PHE A 37 -0.65 10.41 24.64
N LEU A 38 -1.38 9.56 25.35
CA LEU A 38 -1.19 9.26 26.76
C LEU A 38 -0.20 8.09 26.99
N GLY A 39 0.47 7.62 25.94
CA GLY A 39 1.44 6.52 25.99
C GLY A 39 0.83 5.13 25.85
N PHE A 40 -0.49 5.00 25.70
CA PHE A 40 -1.13 3.70 25.49
C PHE A 40 -1.05 3.29 24.02
N SER A 41 -0.09 2.43 23.71
CA SER A 41 0.15 1.92 22.36
C SER A 41 0.25 0.40 22.37
N PRO A 42 -0.87 -0.34 22.44
CA PRO A 42 -0.84 -1.80 22.31
C PRO A 42 -0.42 -2.20 20.88
N THR A 43 0.26 -3.33 20.75
CA THR A 43 0.75 -3.78 19.44
C THR A 43 -0.41 -4.15 18.52
N LYS A 44 -0.44 -3.53 17.34
CA LYS A 44 -1.38 -3.85 16.26
C LYS A 44 -0.68 -4.64 15.15
N LYS A 45 -1.44 -5.02 14.13
CA LYS A 45 -0.98 -5.79 12.97
C LYS A 45 -1.44 -5.13 11.68
N ILE A 46 -0.60 -5.23 10.66
CA ILE A 46 -0.94 -4.94 9.26
C ILE A 46 -0.62 -6.17 8.42
N ARG A 47 -1.48 -6.51 7.46
CA ARG A 47 -1.25 -7.65 6.56
C ARG A 47 -0.73 -7.16 5.22
N LEU A 48 0.35 -7.75 4.72
CA LEU A 48 0.95 -7.41 3.43
C LEU A 48 1.11 -8.64 2.54
N GLN A 49 1.02 -8.44 1.23
CA GLN A 49 1.51 -9.39 0.22
C GLN A 49 2.16 -8.61 -0.91
N VAL A 50 3.34 -9.05 -1.35
CA VAL A 50 4.03 -8.44 -2.49
C VAL A 50 3.75 -9.25 -3.75
N LYS A 51 3.46 -8.57 -4.85
CA LYS A 51 3.20 -9.16 -6.17
C LYS A 51 4.18 -8.59 -7.18
N ILE A 52 5.06 -9.41 -7.72
CA ILE A 52 6.00 -9.00 -8.77
C ILE A 52 5.34 -9.21 -10.13
N LEU A 53 5.22 -8.14 -10.92
CA LEU A 53 4.69 -8.24 -12.28
C LEU A 53 5.75 -8.78 -13.25
N ARG A 54 5.29 -9.32 -14.37
CA ARG A 54 6.13 -9.67 -15.52
C ARG A 54 5.91 -8.68 -16.65
N ASP A 55 6.98 -8.32 -17.34
CA ASP A 55 6.91 -7.52 -18.55
C ASP A 55 6.27 -8.29 -19.71
N GLU A 56 6.17 -7.63 -20.87
CA GLU A 56 5.55 -8.19 -22.07
C GLU A 56 6.30 -9.44 -22.60
N GLN A 57 7.57 -9.64 -22.22
CA GLN A 57 8.38 -10.82 -22.55
C GLN A 57 8.27 -11.91 -21.49
N GLY A 58 7.49 -11.70 -20.43
CA GLY A 58 7.34 -12.63 -19.32
C GLY A 58 8.49 -12.57 -18.30
N VAL A 59 9.35 -11.54 -18.35
CA VAL A 59 10.47 -11.38 -17.41
C VAL A 59 9.98 -10.63 -16.16
N PRO A 60 10.28 -11.12 -14.94
CA PRO A 60 9.92 -10.40 -13.72
C PRO A 60 10.58 -9.02 -13.65
N VAL A 61 9.83 -8.01 -13.25
CA VAL A 61 10.31 -6.61 -13.24
C VAL A 61 11.18 -6.27 -12.02
N ALA A 62 11.34 -7.22 -11.09
CA ALA A 62 12.21 -7.09 -9.92
C ALA A 62 12.72 -8.46 -9.49
N ASP A 63 13.85 -8.42 -8.78
CA ASP A 63 14.40 -9.58 -8.08
C ASP A 63 13.72 -9.80 -6.73
N GLU A 64 13.52 -11.07 -6.38
CA GLU A 64 12.88 -11.46 -5.12
C GLU A 64 13.76 -11.10 -3.91
N ALA A 65 15.10 -11.20 -4.03
CA ALA A 65 16.00 -10.86 -2.94
C ALA A 65 16.01 -9.35 -2.64
N ALA A 66 16.04 -8.51 -3.69
CA ALA A 66 15.89 -7.05 -3.54
C ALA A 66 14.56 -6.65 -2.89
N THR A 67 13.49 -7.39 -3.22
CA THR A 67 12.17 -7.21 -2.62
C THR A 67 12.17 -7.60 -1.14
N ALA A 68 12.84 -8.68 -0.77
CA ALA A 68 12.94 -9.16 0.62
C ALA A 68 13.62 -8.14 1.55
N GLU A 69 14.66 -7.46 1.08
CA GLU A 69 15.33 -6.40 1.86
C GLU A 69 14.36 -5.25 2.18
N SER A 70 13.58 -4.81 1.20
CA SER A 70 12.59 -3.73 1.40
C SER A 70 11.44 -4.16 2.33
N ILE A 71 11.02 -5.43 2.27
CA ILE A 71 10.04 -6.00 3.21
C ILE A 71 10.60 -6.01 4.63
N ALA A 72 11.85 -6.42 4.81
CA ALA A 72 12.49 -6.45 6.13
C ALA A 72 12.60 -5.05 6.73
N THR A 73 13.03 -4.07 5.93
CA THR A 73 13.08 -2.66 6.36
C THR A 73 11.70 -2.11 6.70
N ALA A 74 10.66 -2.39 5.91
CA ALA A 74 9.30 -1.97 6.24
C ALA A 74 8.78 -2.63 7.51
N THR A 75 9.08 -3.91 7.72
CA THR A 75 8.72 -4.64 8.95
C THR A 75 9.36 -3.99 10.18
N GLN A 76 10.64 -3.64 10.08
CA GLN A 76 11.36 -2.95 11.15
C GLN A 76 10.75 -1.57 11.43
N ILE A 77 10.55 -0.75 10.40
CA ILE A 77 10.00 0.61 10.55
C ILE A 77 8.61 0.59 11.20
N PHE A 78 7.72 -0.32 10.77
CA PHE A 78 6.38 -0.43 11.36
C PHE A 78 6.44 -0.91 12.82
N ALA A 79 7.36 -1.81 13.16
CA ALA A 79 7.54 -2.24 14.55
C ALA A 79 8.07 -1.09 15.42
N GLU A 80 9.11 -0.39 14.97
CA GLU A 80 9.79 0.65 15.74
C GLU A 80 8.99 1.94 15.86
N LEU A 81 8.49 2.46 14.73
CA LEU A 81 7.87 3.79 14.69
C LEU A 81 6.37 3.77 14.97
N LEU A 82 5.71 2.61 14.79
CA LEU A 82 4.25 2.51 14.93
C LEU A 82 3.81 1.51 16.00
N ASN A 83 4.70 0.68 16.56
CA ASN A 83 4.32 -0.51 17.34
C ASN A 83 3.27 -1.37 16.59
N VAL A 84 3.53 -1.62 15.31
CA VAL A 84 2.71 -2.43 14.41
C VAL A 84 3.53 -3.59 13.87
N ARG A 85 3.02 -4.81 14.03
CA ARG A 85 3.62 -6.01 13.45
C ARG A 85 3.15 -6.18 12.00
N VAL A 86 4.09 -6.26 11.07
CA VAL A 86 3.81 -6.67 9.69
C VAL A 86 3.62 -8.19 9.64
N ILE A 87 2.46 -8.62 9.12
CA ILE A 87 2.12 -10.01 8.88
C ILE A 87 2.12 -10.23 7.37
N MET A 88 3.15 -10.89 6.86
CA MET A 88 3.14 -11.31 5.46
C MET A 88 2.11 -12.43 5.28
N LEU A 89 1.30 -12.34 4.23
CA LEU A 89 0.47 -13.47 3.80
C LEU A 89 1.36 -14.60 3.28
N ASP A 90 0.81 -15.81 3.21
CA ASP A 90 1.49 -16.95 2.62
C ASP A 90 0.91 -17.24 1.22
N PRO A 91 1.72 -17.25 0.15
CA PRO A 91 3.14 -16.85 0.11
C PRO A 91 3.35 -15.32 0.26
N PRO A 92 4.50 -14.87 0.82
CA PRO A 92 4.78 -13.46 1.12
C PRO A 92 5.05 -12.62 -0.12
N VAL A 93 5.73 -13.22 -1.10
CA VAL A 93 6.04 -12.65 -2.41
C VAL A 93 5.48 -13.59 -3.47
N VAL A 94 4.74 -13.05 -4.43
CA VAL A 94 4.16 -13.78 -5.55
C VAL A 94 4.58 -13.13 -6.84
N THR A 95 5.43 -13.79 -7.62
CA THR A 95 5.63 -13.39 -9.01
C THR A 95 4.42 -13.87 -9.82
N LEU A 96 3.66 -12.94 -10.40
CA LEU A 96 2.47 -13.29 -11.19
C LEU A 96 2.89 -14.11 -12.43
N PRO A 97 2.12 -15.13 -12.81
CA PRO A 97 2.53 -16.06 -13.85
C PRO A 97 2.48 -15.44 -15.25
N ASP A 98 1.50 -14.58 -15.50
CA ASP A 98 1.24 -14.02 -16.83
C ASP A 98 1.85 -12.61 -16.98
N PRO A 99 2.30 -12.24 -18.19
CA PRO A 99 2.65 -10.86 -18.54
C PRO A 99 1.56 -9.88 -18.12
N ALA A 100 1.95 -8.80 -17.43
CA ALA A 100 1.02 -7.74 -17.08
C ALA A 100 0.76 -6.83 -18.30
N PRO A 101 -0.44 -6.23 -18.41
CA PRO A 101 -0.69 -5.24 -19.45
C PRO A 101 0.25 -4.04 -19.25
N THR A 102 0.68 -3.40 -20.33
CA THR A 102 1.59 -2.24 -20.28
C THR A 102 1.07 -1.13 -19.36
N ALA A 103 -0.26 -0.94 -19.30
CA ALA A 103 -0.90 0.01 -18.37
C ALA A 103 -0.66 -0.30 -16.89
N ALA A 104 -0.48 -1.57 -16.50
CA ALA A 104 -0.13 -1.96 -15.13
C ALA A 104 1.39 -1.96 -14.88
N LEU A 105 2.21 -1.97 -15.94
CA LEU A 105 3.67 -1.93 -15.87
C LEU A 105 4.23 -0.50 -15.80
N SER A 106 3.57 0.44 -16.49
CA SER A 106 3.93 1.86 -16.55
C SER A 106 2.78 2.68 -15.97
N VAL A 107 2.89 3.02 -14.69
CA VAL A 107 1.80 3.67 -13.92
C VAL A 107 2.07 5.17 -13.83
N HIS A 108 1.06 6.00 -14.10
CA HIS A 108 1.14 7.43 -13.83
C HIS A 108 0.56 7.73 -12.46
N CYS A 109 1.36 8.43 -11.65
CA CYS A 109 0.98 8.81 -10.30
C CYS A 109 1.06 10.34 -10.16
N ASP A 110 0.29 11.06 -10.97
CA ASP A 110 0.07 12.49 -10.84
C ASP A 110 -1.24 12.77 -10.07
N ALA A 111 -1.67 14.04 -9.98
CA ALA A 111 -2.94 14.41 -9.35
C ALA A 111 -4.17 13.72 -9.98
N ASP A 112 -3.99 13.10 -11.15
CA ASP A 112 -4.97 12.35 -11.91
C ASP A 112 -4.79 10.83 -11.81
N GLY A 113 -3.82 10.33 -11.02
CA GLY A 113 -3.57 8.88 -10.85
C GLY A 113 -4.77 8.09 -10.31
N TRP A 114 -5.71 8.76 -9.65
CA TRP A 114 -7.00 8.16 -9.27
C TRP A 114 -7.85 7.77 -10.48
N LYS A 115 -7.72 8.46 -11.63
CA LYS A 115 -8.43 8.15 -12.89
C LYS A 115 -7.92 6.86 -13.52
N GLU A 116 -6.63 6.53 -13.38
CA GLU A 116 -6.06 5.28 -13.88
C GLU A 116 -6.56 4.05 -13.12
N ASP A 117 -7.03 4.24 -11.88
CA ASP A 117 -7.71 3.18 -11.12
C ASP A 117 -9.05 2.78 -11.77
N PHE A 118 -9.70 3.70 -12.50
CA PHE A 118 -10.90 3.41 -13.29
C PHE A 118 -10.58 2.80 -14.66
N ALA A 119 -9.30 2.75 -15.03
CA ALA A 119 -8.82 2.24 -16.30
C ALA A 119 -8.33 0.79 -16.18
N GLU A 120 -7.59 0.34 -17.20
CA GLU A 120 -7.11 -1.02 -17.32
C GLU A 120 -6.17 -1.44 -16.17
N ALA A 121 -5.30 -0.52 -15.73
CA ALA A 121 -4.35 -0.74 -14.64
C ALA A 121 -5.08 -1.07 -13.32
N GLY A 122 -6.00 -0.21 -12.88
CA GLY A 122 -6.76 -0.45 -11.65
C GLY A 122 -7.58 -1.73 -11.68
N ARG A 123 -8.19 -2.07 -12.83
CA ARG A 123 -8.88 -3.36 -12.99
C ARG A 123 -7.93 -4.53 -12.79
N TYR A 124 -6.75 -4.48 -13.41
CA TYR A 124 -5.75 -5.52 -13.28
C TYR A 124 -5.31 -5.67 -11.82
N PHE A 125 -5.00 -4.58 -11.12
CA PHE A 125 -4.63 -4.59 -9.72
C PHE A 125 -5.75 -5.17 -8.82
N ARG A 126 -6.99 -4.67 -8.94
CA ARG A 126 -8.14 -5.18 -8.16
C ARG A 126 -8.41 -6.68 -8.35
N THR A 127 -8.08 -7.22 -9.52
CA THR A 127 -8.27 -8.65 -9.81
C THR A 127 -7.19 -9.51 -9.15
N HIS A 128 -5.96 -9.01 -9.03
CA HIS A 128 -4.81 -9.75 -8.49
C HIS A 128 -4.50 -9.46 -7.02
N MET A 129 -5.24 -8.52 -6.45
CA MET A 129 -5.22 -8.12 -5.05
C MET A 129 -5.35 -9.30 -4.08
N ALA A 130 -4.55 -9.24 -3.01
CA ALA A 130 -4.66 -10.17 -1.90
C ALA A 130 -6.01 -10.01 -1.18
N LYS A 131 -6.59 -11.14 -0.76
CA LYS A 131 -7.86 -11.19 -0.05
C LYS A 131 -7.77 -12.17 1.11
N THR A 132 -8.43 -11.84 2.20
CA THR A 132 -8.74 -12.76 3.30
C THR A 132 -10.26 -12.93 3.40
N ALA A 133 -10.73 -14.00 4.05
CA ALA A 133 -12.16 -14.20 4.26
C ALA A 133 -12.81 -12.99 4.98
N VAL A 134 -12.14 -12.50 6.03
CA VAL A 134 -12.59 -11.33 6.81
C VAL A 134 -12.60 -10.07 5.95
N SER A 135 -11.50 -9.77 5.26
CA SER A 135 -11.39 -8.53 4.47
C SER A 135 -12.34 -8.48 3.29
N THR A 136 -12.68 -9.63 2.71
CA THR A 136 -13.61 -9.71 1.58
C THR A 136 -15.03 -9.35 2.02
N LEU A 137 -15.40 -9.68 3.26
CA LEU A 137 -16.74 -9.44 3.80
C LEU A 137 -16.90 -8.02 4.36
N THR A 138 -15.88 -7.50 5.05
CA THR A 138 -16.02 -6.27 5.85
C THR A 138 -15.11 -5.12 5.43
N GLY A 139 -14.11 -5.36 4.58
CA GLY A 139 -13.06 -4.37 4.27
C GLY A 139 -12.13 -4.02 5.44
N TYR A 140 -12.41 -4.53 6.66
CA TYR A 140 -11.59 -4.35 7.86
C TYR A 140 -10.43 -5.34 7.86
N ALA A 141 -9.27 -4.90 8.37
CA ALA A 141 -8.02 -5.67 8.35
C ALA A 141 -7.64 -6.16 6.94
N ALA A 142 -8.06 -5.42 5.90
CA ALA A 142 -7.76 -5.75 4.53
C ALA A 142 -6.25 -5.73 4.29
N PRO A 143 -5.68 -6.78 3.66
CA PRO A 143 -4.28 -6.78 3.30
C PRO A 143 -3.96 -5.63 2.34
N VAL A 144 -2.83 -4.97 2.55
CA VAL A 144 -2.26 -4.07 1.55
C VAL A 144 -1.43 -4.90 0.57
N THR A 145 -1.82 -4.88 -0.70
CA THR A 145 -1.06 -5.55 -1.77
C THR A 145 -0.03 -4.59 -2.34
N VAL A 146 1.25 -4.97 -2.35
CA VAL A 146 2.32 -4.16 -2.97
C VAL A 146 2.59 -4.74 -4.36
N PHE A 147 2.25 -4.00 -5.41
CA PHE A 147 2.56 -4.40 -6.79
C PHE A 147 3.90 -3.83 -7.23
N ILE A 148 4.84 -4.69 -7.61
CA ILE A 148 6.12 -4.27 -8.14
C ILE A 148 5.98 -4.10 -9.66
N VAL A 149 6.12 -2.87 -10.13
CA VAL A 149 5.90 -2.45 -11.53
C VAL A 149 7.23 -2.07 -12.20
N ARG A 150 7.23 -1.95 -13.53
CA ARG A 150 8.45 -1.63 -14.29
C ARG A 150 8.89 -0.19 -14.08
N GLU A 151 7.97 0.76 -14.19
CA GLU A 151 8.30 2.17 -14.15
C GLU A 151 7.11 3.05 -13.73
N MET A 152 7.47 4.24 -13.26
CA MET A 152 6.57 5.37 -13.07
C MET A 152 7.34 6.61 -13.50
N ALA A 153 6.68 7.53 -14.19
CA ALA A 153 7.35 8.63 -14.91
C ALA A 153 8.38 9.40 -14.06
N ILE A 154 7.98 9.85 -12.86
CA ILE A 154 8.81 10.71 -11.99
C ILE A 154 8.86 10.23 -10.54
N LYS A 155 8.28 9.05 -10.23
CA LYS A 155 8.11 8.56 -8.86
C LYS A 155 8.70 7.17 -8.69
N ALA A 156 8.99 6.84 -7.45
CA ALA A 156 9.52 5.53 -7.07
C ALA A 156 8.41 4.57 -6.60
N GLY A 157 7.26 5.11 -6.22
CA GLY A 157 6.06 4.37 -5.87
C GLY A 157 4.81 5.26 -5.97
N CYS A 158 3.66 4.63 -5.75
CA CYS A 158 2.38 5.29 -5.71
C CYS A 158 1.40 4.58 -4.79
N SER A 159 0.59 5.37 -4.12
CA SER A 159 -0.55 4.91 -3.34
C SER A 159 -1.75 5.80 -3.63
N LEU A 160 -2.92 5.20 -3.79
CA LEU A 160 -4.20 5.91 -3.88
C LEU A 160 -4.77 6.23 -2.49
N GLY A 161 -3.93 6.11 -1.45
CA GLY A 161 -4.31 6.31 -0.07
C GLY A 161 -5.43 5.35 0.35
N PRO A 162 -6.49 5.83 1.02
CA PRO A 162 -7.52 4.97 1.58
C PRO A 162 -8.45 4.37 0.49
N LEU A 163 -8.37 4.89 -0.74
CA LEU A 163 -9.25 4.52 -1.86
C LEU A 163 -8.95 3.12 -2.40
N ALA A 164 -7.74 2.62 -2.19
CA ALA A 164 -7.31 1.31 -2.64
C ALA A 164 -6.67 0.52 -1.51
N ASN A 165 -6.73 -0.80 -1.63
CA ASN A 165 -6.05 -1.73 -0.74
C ASN A 165 -4.68 -2.15 -1.31
N TYR A 166 -4.12 -1.36 -2.22
CA TYR A 166 -2.86 -1.68 -2.87
C TYR A 166 -2.02 -0.43 -3.07
N VAL A 167 -0.72 -0.66 -3.21
CA VAL A 167 0.28 0.35 -3.58
C VAL A 167 1.12 -0.22 -4.71
N THR A 168 1.76 0.64 -5.48
CA THR A 168 2.69 0.25 -6.53
C THR A 168 4.09 0.76 -6.20
N VAL A 169 5.11 -0.04 -6.51
CA VAL A 169 6.52 0.32 -6.28
C VAL A 169 7.31 -0.05 -7.53
N VAL A 170 8.22 0.81 -7.96
CA VAL A 170 9.06 0.55 -9.13
C VAL A 170 10.14 -0.48 -8.78
N GLY A 171 10.21 -1.59 -9.52
CA GLY A 171 11.14 -2.68 -9.24
C GLY A 171 12.61 -2.27 -9.30
N LYS A 172 12.99 -1.47 -10.31
CA LYS A 172 14.40 -1.06 -10.55
C LYS A 172 14.99 -0.19 -9.42
N VAL A 173 14.15 0.39 -8.56
CA VAL A 173 14.63 1.21 -7.43
C VAL A 173 14.78 0.41 -6.15
N LEU A 174 14.31 -0.84 -6.10
CA LEU A 174 14.43 -1.70 -4.92
C LEU A 174 15.88 -2.13 -4.74
N ASN A 175 16.53 -1.55 -3.74
CA ASN A 175 17.88 -1.89 -3.30
C ASN A 175 18.08 -1.34 -1.89
N LYS A 176 19.19 -1.71 -1.26
CA LYS A 176 19.57 -1.27 0.09
C LYS A 176 19.48 0.25 0.34
N ALA A 177 19.90 1.08 -0.62
CA ALA A 177 19.85 2.54 -0.46
C ALA A 177 18.41 3.08 -0.42
N ASN A 178 17.46 2.31 -0.96
CA ASN A 178 16.05 2.66 -1.14
C ASN A 178 15.10 1.71 -0.38
N ALA A 179 15.60 0.91 0.55
CA ALA A 179 14.80 -0.14 1.21
C ALA A 179 13.58 0.40 1.98
N ARG A 180 13.57 1.70 2.28
CA ARG A 180 12.47 2.40 2.98
C ARG A 180 11.29 2.76 2.08
N ILE A 181 11.42 2.68 0.74
CA ILE A 181 10.35 3.07 -0.19
C ILE A 181 9.08 2.24 0.04
N LEU A 182 9.21 0.94 0.29
CA LEU A 182 8.04 0.09 0.58
C LEU A 182 7.28 0.59 1.81
N ALA A 183 8.01 0.94 2.88
CA ALA A 183 7.42 1.46 4.11
C ALA A 183 6.70 2.81 3.86
N HIS A 184 7.29 3.68 3.05
CA HIS A 184 6.70 4.96 2.64
C HIS A 184 5.38 4.78 1.90
N GLU A 185 5.35 3.91 0.88
CA GLU A 185 4.13 3.69 0.09
C GLU A 185 3.02 3.03 0.91
N VAL A 186 3.36 2.04 1.74
CA VAL A 186 2.39 1.44 2.68
C VAL A 186 1.93 2.47 3.72
N GLY A 187 2.79 3.40 4.12
CA GLY A 187 2.45 4.56 4.94
C GLY A 187 1.37 5.43 4.30
N HIS A 188 1.47 5.72 3.00
CA HIS A 188 0.41 6.41 2.26
C HIS A 188 -0.91 5.65 2.24
N ALA A 189 -0.90 4.32 2.12
CA ALA A 189 -2.13 3.51 2.25
C ALA A 189 -2.77 3.65 3.64
N CYS A 190 -1.98 3.97 4.66
CA CYS A 190 -2.42 4.31 6.01
C CYS A 190 -2.70 5.82 6.21
N LEU A 191 -2.89 6.56 5.10
CA LEU A 191 -3.20 8.00 5.07
C LEU A 191 -2.10 8.91 5.65
N LEU A 192 -0.86 8.46 5.68
CA LEU A 192 0.27 9.35 5.92
C LEU A 192 0.47 10.25 4.70
N LEU A 193 0.61 11.55 4.93
CA LEU A 193 0.87 12.54 3.89
C LEU A 193 2.36 12.91 3.88
N HIS A 194 2.83 13.41 2.74
CA HIS A 194 4.22 13.87 2.62
C HIS A 194 4.58 14.89 3.70
N SER A 195 5.83 14.78 4.17
CA SER A 195 6.44 15.72 5.10
C SER A 195 7.57 16.49 4.40
N PRO A 196 7.77 17.79 4.71
CA PRO A 196 8.92 18.53 4.23
C PRO A 196 10.22 18.19 4.98
N ASP A 197 10.15 17.51 6.14
CA ASP A 197 11.32 17.11 6.92
C ASP A 197 12.02 15.89 6.32
N GLU A 198 13.31 16.03 5.98
CA GLU A 198 14.13 14.99 5.35
C GLU A 198 14.33 13.73 6.20
N ASN A 199 14.20 13.85 7.53
CA ASN A 199 14.30 12.71 8.44
C ASN A 199 12.99 11.92 8.50
N ASN A 200 11.89 12.49 8.04
CA ASN A 200 10.57 11.88 8.11
C ASN A 200 10.44 10.72 7.10
N LEU A 201 9.77 9.64 7.51
CA LEU A 201 9.45 8.53 6.63
C LEU A 201 8.68 9.00 5.39
N MET A 202 7.85 10.03 5.54
CA MET A 202 7.04 10.59 4.46
C MET A 202 7.74 11.68 3.65
N TYR A 203 9.06 11.83 3.77
CA TYR A 203 9.84 12.63 2.84
C TYR A 203 9.98 11.89 1.49
N PRO A 204 10.03 12.58 0.32
CA PRO A 204 10.18 11.91 -0.98
C PRO A 204 11.42 11.00 -1.11
N ARG A 205 12.46 11.24 -0.31
CA ARG A 205 13.56 10.29 -0.07
C ARG A 205 13.42 9.74 1.36
N PRO A 206 12.70 8.64 1.59
CA PRO A 206 12.19 8.31 2.92
C PRO A 206 13.26 8.26 4.00
N GLY A 207 13.07 9.04 5.07
CA GLY A 207 13.87 9.00 6.28
C GLY A 207 13.44 7.91 7.27
N HIS A 208 13.79 8.04 8.55
CA HIS A 208 13.51 7.06 9.62
C HIS A 208 12.90 7.74 10.86
N HIS A 209 11.89 8.57 10.65
CA HIS A 209 11.18 9.25 11.73
C HIS A 209 9.69 9.40 11.40
N LEU A 210 8.84 9.41 12.41
CA LEU A 210 7.43 9.78 12.27
C LEU A 210 7.05 10.67 13.45
N GLU A 211 6.32 11.73 13.14
CA GLU A 211 5.70 12.55 14.18
C GLU A 211 4.67 11.72 14.95
N PRO A 212 4.48 11.96 16.27
CA PRO A 212 3.51 11.22 17.06
C PRO A 212 2.09 11.23 16.47
N TRP A 213 1.68 12.34 15.85
CA TRP A 213 0.38 12.42 15.18
C TRP A 213 0.31 11.57 13.90
N GLN A 214 1.40 11.46 13.14
CA GLN A 214 1.48 10.55 11.99
C GLN A 214 1.34 9.11 12.47
N ALA A 215 2.06 8.74 13.54
CA ALA A 215 1.97 7.40 14.11
C ALA A 215 0.54 7.09 14.59
N ALA A 216 -0.12 8.02 15.28
CA ALA A 216 -1.51 7.88 15.70
C ALA A 216 -2.46 7.71 14.50
N MET A 217 -2.28 8.49 13.42
CA MET A 217 -3.09 8.35 12.20
C MET A 217 -2.89 6.99 11.52
N ALA A 218 -1.64 6.56 11.33
CA ALA A 218 -1.37 5.28 10.68
C ALA A 218 -1.94 4.11 11.49
N ARG A 219 -1.80 4.16 12.82
CA ARG A 219 -2.38 3.17 13.74
C ARG A 219 -3.91 3.16 13.76
N ASN A 220 -4.56 4.21 13.24
CA ASN A 220 -6.01 4.33 13.11
C ASN A 220 -6.50 4.03 11.68
N SER A 221 -5.66 3.46 10.82
CA SER A 221 -6.08 3.01 9.49
C SER A 221 -6.88 1.71 9.56
N ARG A 222 -7.83 1.49 8.64
CA ARG A 222 -8.55 0.20 8.48
C ARG A 222 -7.66 -1.01 8.20
N HIS A 223 -6.41 -0.76 7.77
CA HIS A 223 -5.39 -1.78 7.54
C HIS A 223 -4.66 -2.20 8.82
N VAL A 224 -4.65 -1.35 9.84
CA VAL A 224 -3.89 -1.54 11.07
C VAL A 224 -4.84 -1.89 12.21
N THR A 225 -4.88 -3.17 12.56
CA THR A 225 -5.92 -3.74 13.44
C THR A 225 -5.32 -4.69 14.46
N TYR A 226 -6.12 -5.20 15.39
CA TYR A 226 -5.66 -6.22 16.35
C TYR A 226 -5.68 -7.64 15.80
N LEU A 227 -6.36 -7.85 14.66
CA LEU A 227 -6.52 -9.15 14.03
C LEU A 227 -5.23 -9.59 13.39
#